data_AF-A0A7S3LDP3-F1
#
_entry.id   AF-A0A7S3LDP3-F1
#
_cell.length_a   1.000
_cell.length_b   1.000
_cell.length_c   1.000
_cell.angle_alpha   90.00
_cell.angle_beta   90.00
_cell.angle_gamma   90.00
#
_symmetry.space_group_name_H-M   'P 1'
#
loop_
_entity.id
_entity.type
_entity.pdbx_description
1 polymer ?
#
loop_
_entity_poly.entity_id
_entity_poly.type
_entity_poly.pdbx_seq_one_letter_code
_entity_poly.pdbx_strand_id
1 'polypeptide(L)'
;DSSRNPTQLLLNYCLGHPETPLLLCPNTNAILMNHCSTRHKEFNKFCPRGPNAAFRWASGWDPDSAAWQKMTIDEIAQQPGRGLAMEVIALRPIQPGEEIFVDYGEEWEEAWFQHLREWKPPERTADPWIPATQANGEDFIKPAFISGDLRKTVDHPHLFTSCQYWTTSWEGHEVFAKPNPTWHELSDKDLLDMYADRGKEYDGSYLQHGDRAHWPCSVLKENKDGTYTVRIHQSGWYTETPWHVNKLPRLLKNYPRSSIHYFVKPYHGDNHLRSAFRHPIGISDEILPNQWKTLSKSS
;
A
#
# COMPACT_ATOMS: atom_id res chain seq x y z
N ASP A 1 -20.96 -4.00 -13.20
CA ASP A 1 -20.10 -5.04 -12.60
C ASP A 1 -18.70 -4.48 -12.40
N SER A 2 -18.54 -3.63 -11.38
CA SER A 2 -17.39 -2.73 -11.18
C SER A 2 -16.75 -2.90 -9.80
N SER A 3 -16.98 -4.03 -9.14
CA SER A 3 -16.69 -4.22 -7.71
C SER A 3 -15.48 -5.10 -7.41
N ARG A 4 -14.56 -5.27 -8.35
CA ARG A 4 -13.23 -5.81 -8.05
C ARG A 4 -12.21 -4.76 -8.46
N ASN A 5 -11.74 -3.97 -7.49
CA ASN A 5 -10.47 -3.26 -7.65
C ASN A 5 -9.43 -4.32 -8.01
N PRO A 6 -8.88 -4.33 -9.24
CA PRO A 6 -7.88 -5.32 -9.60
C PRO A 6 -6.71 -5.11 -8.65
N THR A 7 -6.42 -6.13 -7.84
CA THR A 7 -5.18 -6.19 -7.07
C THR A 7 -4.05 -6.22 -8.08
N GLN A 8 -3.41 -5.07 -8.29
CA GLN A 8 -2.36 -4.93 -9.28
C GLN A 8 -1.01 -5.30 -8.66
N LEU A 9 -0.34 -6.30 -9.21
CA LEU A 9 0.98 -6.74 -8.77
C LEU A 9 2.03 -5.68 -9.16
N LEU A 10 2.97 -5.39 -8.26
CA LEU A 10 4.06 -4.47 -8.51
C LEU A 10 5.18 -5.19 -9.26
N LEU A 11 5.16 -5.13 -10.59
CA LEU A 11 6.06 -5.90 -11.46
C LEU A 11 7.52 -5.44 -11.42
N ASN A 12 7.80 -4.20 -11.02
CA ASN A 12 9.16 -3.65 -10.96
C ASN A 12 10.08 -4.40 -9.97
N TYR A 13 9.48 -5.27 -9.16
CA TYR A 13 10.17 -6.10 -8.18
C TYR A 13 9.94 -7.59 -8.42
N CYS A 14 9.73 -7.98 -9.68
CA CYS A 14 9.75 -9.36 -10.11
C CYS A 14 10.72 -9.51 -11.28
N LEU A 15 11.27 -10.70 -11.44
CA LEU A 15 12.17 -11.09 -12.52
C LEU A 15 11.37 -11.83 -13.59
N GLY A 16 11.58 -11.48 -14.85
CA GLY A 16 10.88 -12.09 -15.99
C GLY A 16 11.75 -12.13 -17.25
N HIS A 17 11.30 -12.87 -18.26
CA HIS A 17 11.97 -12.94 -19.55
C HIS A 17 10.95 -13.08 -20.69
N PRO A 18 11.15 -12.45 -21.86
CA PRO A 18 10.20 -12.52 -22.98
C PRO A 18 9.92 -13.94 -23.49
N GLU A 19 10.88 -14.85 -23.36
CA GLU A 19 10.74 -16.24 -23.83
C GLU A 19 10.08 -17.17 -22.82
N THR A 20 9.68 -16.70 -21.64
CA THR A 20 9.08 -17.56 -20.61
C THR A 20 7.80 -16.94 -20.04
N PRO A 21 6.74 -17.73 -19.76
CA PRO A 21 5.60 -17.26 -19.00
C PRO A 21 5.89 -17.13 -17.50
N LEU A 22 7.08 -17.56 -17.05
CA LEU A 22 7.47 -17.53 -15.65
C LEU A 22 7.79 -16.11 -15.18
N LEU A 23 7.11 -15.69 -14.10
CA LEU A 23 7.41 -14.47 -13.37
C LEU A 23 7.84 -14.82 -11.95
N LEU A 24 9.05 -14.41 -11.56
CA LEU A 24 9.64 -14.73 -10.27
C LEU A 24 9.65 -13.50 -9.38
N CYS A 25 8.78 -13.46 -8.37
CA CYS A 25 8.70 -12.35 -7.43
C CYS A 25 9.42 -12.70 -6.11
N PRO A 26 10.58 -12.08 -5.82
CA PRO A 26 11.34 -12.39 -4.61
C PRO A 26 10.56 -12.09 -3.33
N ASN A 27 10.85 -12.87 -2.30
CA ASN A 27 10.32 -12.66 -0.94
C ASN A 27 11.32 -11.93 -0.03
N THR A 28 12.45 -11.46 -0.59
CA THR A 28 13.51 -10.76 0.13
C THR A 28 13.66 -9.33 -0.39
N ASN A 29 14.32 -8.49 0.40
CA ASN A 29 14.59 -7.10 0.04
C ASN A 29 15.71 -6.94 -1.01
N ALA A 30 16.31 -8.03 -1.50
CA ALA A 30 17.36 -7.97 -2.54
C ALA A 30 16.86 -7.28 -3.82
N ILE A 31 15.55 -7.33 -4.06
CA ILE A 31 14.94 -6.72 -5.24
C ILE A 31 14.87 -5.19 -5.18
N LEU A 32 15.16 -4.57 -4.02
CA LEU A 32 15.21 -3.11 -3.87
C LEU A 32 16.52 -2.49 -4.42
N MET A 33 17.44 -3.30 -4.96
CA MET A 33 18.64 -2.79 -5.62
C MET A 33 18.26 -2.02 -6.89
N ASN A 34 18.80 -0.83 -7.05
CA ASN A 34 18.49 0.05 -8.17
C ASN A 34 19.14 -0.43 -9.48
N HIS A 35 18.54 0.02 -10.58
CA HIS A 35 19.05 -0.20 -11.93
C HIS A 35 20.30 0.65 -12.21
N CYS A 36 21.26 0.04 -12.90
CA CYS A 36 22.33 0.74 -13.59
C CYS A 36 22.71 0.00 -14.87
N SER A 37 23.19 0.76 -15.87
CA SER A 37 23.71 0.21 -17.11
C SER A 37 24.70 1.16 -17.75
N THR A 38 25.60 0.60 -18.55
CA THR A 38 26.55 1.35 -19.38
C THR A 38 26.03 1.63 -20.78
N ARG A 39 24.89 1.03 -21.19
CA ARG A 39 24.30 1.18 -22.53
C ARG A 39 23.85 2.60 -22.82
N HIS A 40 23.28 3.28 -21.83
CA HIS A 40 22.75 4.65 -21.97
C HIS A 40 23.46 5.64 -21.05
N LYS A 41 23.69 6.87 -21.54
CA LYS A 41 24.40 7.92 -20.79
C LYS A 41 23.60 8.42 -19.59
N GLU A 42 22.27 8.33 -19.68
CA GLU A 42 21.29 8.72 -18.68
C GLU A 42 21.46 7.93 -17.37
N PHE A 43 21.75 6.63 -17.46
CA PHE A 43 21.98 5.77 -16.28
C PHE A 43 23.42 5.86 -15.76
N ASN A 44 24.40 5.99 -16.66
CA ASN A 44 25.82 6.12 -16.31
C ASN A 44 26.13 7.28 -15.35
N LYS A 45 25.29 8.32 -15.29
CA LYS A 45 25.48 9.47 -14.39
C LYS A 45 25.58 9.06 -12.91
N PHE A 46 24.82 8.05 -12.50
CA PHE A 46 24.75 7.62 -11.10
C PHE A 46 25.71 6.46 -10.78
N CYS A 47 26.20 5.80 -11.83
CA CYS A 47 27.02 4.59 -11.71
C CYS A 47 28.02 4.51 -12.90
N PRO A 48 29.05 5.37 -12.93
CA PRO A 48 29.91 5.53 -14.10
C PRO A 48 30.75 4.30 -14.46
N ARG A 49 30.83 3.32 -13.55
CA ARG A 49 31.51 2.03 -13.76
C ARG A 49 30.56 0.90 -14.14
N GLY A 50 29.30 1.22 -14.41
CA GLY A 50 28.24 0.24 -14.63
C GLY A 50 27.74 -0.45 -13.35
N PRO A 51 26.86 -1.45 -13.52
CA PRO A 51 26.36 -2.26 -12.40
C PRO A 51 27.53 -2.95 -11.69
N ASN A 52 27.41 -3.11 -10.38
CA ASN A 52 28.45 -3.72 -9.54
C ASN A 52 28.01 -5.05 -8.93
N ALA A 53 26.77 -5.45 -9.17
CA ALA A 53 26.23 -6.74 -8.81
C ALA A 53 25.40 -7.34 -9.95
N ALA A 54 25.17 -8.65 -9.88
CA ALA A 54 24.29 -9.38 -10.77
C ALA A 54 23.58 -10.50 -10.00
N PHE A 55 22.48 -10.99 -10.58
CA PHE A 55 21.80 -12.17 -10.08
C PHE A 55 22.39 -13.44 -10.72
N ARG A 56 22.46 -14.51 -9.93
CA ARG A 56 22.65 -15.87 -10.44
C ARG A 56 21.79 -16.84 -9.65
N TRP A 57 21.60 -18.05 -10.16
CA TRP A 57 21.00 -19.11 -9.37
C TRP A 57 21.88 -19.53 -8.19
N ALA A 58 21.24 -19.98 -7.12
CA ALA A 58 21.95 -20.47 -5.94
C ALA A 58 22.92 -21.60 -6.31
N SER A 59 24.15 -21.49 -5.80
CA SER A 59 25.25 -22.39 -6.12
C SER A 59 25.67 -23.19 -4.89
N GLY A 60 25.36 -24.49 -4.88
CA GLY A 60 25.89 -25.46 -3.93
C GLY A 60 25.30 -25.45 -2.51
N TRP A 61 24.72 -24.33 -2.02
CA TRP A 61 24.12 -24.27 -0.69
C TRP A 61 22.61 -24.59 -0.68
N ASP A 62 21.93 -24.42 -1.82
CA ASP A 62 20.52 -24.75 -2.00
C ASP A 62 20.36 -25.87 -3.05
N PRO A 63 20.34 -27.15 -2.64
CA PRO A 63 20.16 -28.26 -3.56
C PRO A 63 18.76 -28.29 -4.17
N ASP A 64 17.75 -27.73 -3.50
CA ASP A 64 16.37 -27.70 -4.00
C ASP A 64 16.28 -26.77 -5.21
N SER A 65 16.96 -25.62 -5.18
CA SER A 65 17.05 -24.72 -6.34
C SER A 65 17.65 -25.40 -7.56
N ALA A 66 18.69 -26.22 -7.39
CA ALA A 66 19.28 -26.96 -8.50
C ALA A 66 18.35 -28.06 -9.05
N ALA A 67 17.49 -28.65 -8.21
CA ALA A 67 16.48 -29.61 -8.65
C ALA A 67 15.34 -28.91 -9.41
N TRP A 68 14.83 -27.79 -8.90
CA TRP A 68 13.75 -27.03 -9.53
C TRP A 68 14.18 -26.42 -10.86
N GLN A 69 15.43 -25.97 -10.99
CA GLN A 69 15.98 -25.49 -12.26
C GLN A 69 15.94 -26.54 -13.37
N LYS A 70 15.82 -27.84 -13.06
CA LYS A 70 15.73 -28.93 -14.05
C LYS A 70 14.28 -29.27 -14.43
N MET A 71 13.30 -28.78 -13.67
CA MET A 71 11.89 -28.98 -13.93
C MET A 71 11.43 -28.14 -15.13
N THR A 72 10.39 -28.60 -15.80
CA THR A 72 9.57 -27.80 -16.72
C THR A 72 8.68 -26.83 -15.95
N ILE A 73 8.10 -25.84 -16.65
CA ILE A 73 7.20 -24.87 -16.01
C ILE A 73 5.96 -25.56 -15.43
N ASP A 74 5.42 -26.56 -16.12
CA ASP A 74 4.26 -27.32 -15.64
C ASP A 74 4.59 -28.09 -14.36
N GLU A 75 5.77 -28.69 -14.28
CA GLU A 75 6.23 -29.37 -13.06
C GLU A 75 6.42 -28.40 -11.89
N ILE A 76 6.98 -27.20 -12.14
CA ILE A 76 7.12 -26.14 -11.14
C ILE A 76 5.74 -25.71 -10.63
N ALA A 77 4.75 -25.57 -11.52
CA ALA A 77 3.38 -25.17 -11.15
C ALA A 77 2.67 -26.18 -10.24
N GLN A 78 3.11 -27.44 -10.24
CA GLN A 78 2.60 -28.49 -9.34
C GLN A 78 3.37 -28.58 -8.02
N GLN A 79 4.52 -27.89 -7.86
CA GLN A 79 5.30 -27.95 -6.63
C GLN A 79 4.68 -27.09 -5.53
N PRO A 80 4.49 -27.63 -4.31
CA PRO A 80 4.16 -26.82 -3.17
C PRO A 80 5.39 -26.06 -2.66
N GLY A 81 5.19 -24.82 -2.22
CA GLY A 81 6.20 -24.06 -1.47
C GLY A 81 7.19 -23.28 -2.33
N ARG A 82 8.39 -23.07 -1.78
CA ARG A 82 9.46 -22.26 -2.37
C ARG A 82 10.66 -23.17 -2.60
N GLY A 83 11.10 -23.32 -3.84
CA GLY A 83 12.31 -24.08 -4.15
C GLY A 83 13.20 -23.47 -5.21
N LEU A 84 13.05 -22.17 -5.52
CA LEU A 84 14.03 -21.42 -6.30
C LEU A 84 14.68 -20.37 -5.41
N ALA A 85 16.02 -20.30 -5.44
CA ALA A 85 16.80 -19.27 -4.78
C ALA A 85 17.77 -18.64 -5.78
N MET A 86 17.92 -17.32 -5.66
CA MET A 86 18.90 -16.55 -6.41
C MET A 86 19.86 -15.85 -5.45
N GLU A 87 21.10 -15.74 -5.88
CA GLU A 87 22.16 -15.01 -5.20
C GLU A 87 22.39 -13.68 -5.89
N VAL A 88 22.76 -12.69 -5.08
CA VAL A 88 23.35 -11.44 -5.56
C VAL A 88 24.86 -11.57 -5.44
N ILE A 89 25.56 -11.50 -6.56
CA ILE A 89 27.01 -11.57 -6.60
C ILE A 89 27.62 -10.24 -6.99
N ALA A 90 28.77 -9.91 -6.40
CA ALA A 90 29.54 -8.76 -6.81
C ALA A 90 30.26 -9.04 -8.15
N LEU A 91 30.22 -8.08 -9.07
CA LEU A 91 30.95 -8.13 -10.34
C LEU A 91 32.37 -7.56 -10.22
N ARG A 92 32.64 -6.88 -9.11
CA ARG A 92 33.92 -6.25 -8.77
C ARG A 92 33.96 -5.96 -7.26
N PRO A 93 35.11 -5.58 -6.68
CA PRO A 93 35.14 -5.06 -5.32
C PRO A 93 34.18 -3.87 -5.15
N ILE A 94 33.37 -3.91 -4.09
CA ILE A 94 32.41 -2.87 -3.69
C ILE A 94 32.95 -2.24 -2.40
N GLN A 95 33.08 -0.92 -2.36
CA GLN A 95 33.60 -0.22 -1.19
C GLN A 95 32.52 -0.02 -0.11
N PRO A 96 32.87 0.11 1.17
CA PRO A 96 31.92 0.48 2.21
C PRO A 96 31.19 1.80 1.86
N GLY A 97 29.86 1.78 1.94
CA GLY A 97 29.02 2.91 1.58
C GLY A 97 28.75 3.09 0.08
N GLU A 98 29.35 2.27 -0.79
CA GLU A 98 28.97 2.24 -2.22
C GLU A 98 27.60 1.58 -2.40
N GLU A 99 26.71 2.22 -3.15
CA GLU A 99 25.39 1.67 -3.49
C GLU A 99 25.54 0.44 -4.41
N ILE A 100 24.68 -0.56 -4.20
CA ILE A 100 24.63 -1.77 -5.01
C ILE A 100 23.67 -1.57 -6.17
N PHE A 101 24.17 -1.76 -7.39
CA PHE A 101 23.41 -1.65 -8.62
C PHE A 101 23.44 -2.95 -9.40
N VAL A 102 22.30 -3.30 -9.98
CA VAL A 102 22.15 -4.41 -10.92
C VAL A 102 21.66 -3.88 -12.28
N ASP A 103 21.94 -4.63 -13.33
CA ASP A 103 21.37 -4.36 -14.64
C ASP A 103 19.95 -4.92 -14.70
N TYR A 104 18.98 -4.13 -15.16
CA TYR A 104 17.59 -4.58 -15.31
C TYR A 104 17.30 -5.11 -16.72
N GLY A 105 18.26 -5.02 -17.65
CA GLY A 105 18.12 -5.48 -19.03
C GLY A 105 17.74 -4.37 -20.01
N GLU A 106 18.02 -4.60 -21.29
CA GLU A 106 17.76 -3.66 -22.38
C GLU A 106 16.25 -3.44 -22.58
N GLU A 107 15.44 -4.49 -22.48
CA GLU A 107 13.98 -4.38 -22.65
C GLU A 107 13.35 -3.48 -21.59
N TRP A 108 13.85 -3.54 -20.35
CA TRP A 108 13.39 -2.65 -19.28
C TRP A 108 13.72 -1.19 -19.57
N GLU A 109 14.92 -0.92 -20.09
CA GLU A 109 15.36 0.44 -20.45
C GLU A 109 14.53 1.00 -21.59
N GLU A 110 14.29 0.20 -22.63
CA GLU A 110 13.43 0.57 -23.76
C GLU A 110 12.02 0.91 -23.30
N ALA A 111 11.43 0.05 -22.47
CA ALA A 111 10.12 0.27 -21.87
C ALA A 111 10.09 1.53 -20.99
N TRP A 112 11.17 1.77 -20.22
CA TRP A 112 11.30 2.97 -19.39
C TRP A 112 11.35 4.24 -20.25
N PHE A 113 12.17 4.27 -21.30
CA PHE A 113 12.24 5.40 -22.20
C PHE A 113 10.94 5.62 -22.97
N GLN A 114 10.26 4.55 -23.38
CA GLN A 114 8.92 4.65 -23.97
C GLN A 114 7.93 5.27 -22.98
N HIS A 115 7.92 4.78 -21.74
CA HIS A 115 7.09 5.33 -20.68
C HIS A 115 7.38 6.82 -20.47
N LEU A 116 8.65 7.25 -20.40
CA LEU A 116 8.99 8.66 -20.26
C LEU A 116 8.46 9.53 -21.42
N ARG A 117 8.41 9.00 -22.65
CA ARG A 117 7.88 9.72 -23.82
C ARG A 117 6.36 9.80 -23.81
N GLU A 118 5.69 8.75 -23.36
CA GLU A 118 4.24 8.58 -23.48
C GLU A 118 3.48 8.96 -22.21
N TRP A 119 4.15 8.99 -21.06
CA TRP A 119 3.51 9.21 -19.77
C TRP A 119 2.89 10.59 -19.69
N LYS A 120 1.65 10.59 -19.20
CA LYS A 120 0.90 11.80 -18.88
C LYS A 120 0.46 11.70 -17.43
N PRO A 121 0.63 12.78 -16.65
CA PRO A 121 0.08 12.82 -15.30
C PRO A 121 -1.45 12.68 -15.37
N PRO A 122 -2.08 12.07 -14.35
CA PRO A 122 -3.54 12.11 -14.22
C PRO A 122 -4.06 13.54 -14.29
N GLU A 123 -5.28 13.72 -14.79
CA GLU A 123 -5.92 15.03 -14.77
C GLU A 123 -5.95 15.57 -13.34
N ARG A 124 -5.55 16.84 -13.18
CA ARG A 124 -5.60 17.49 -11.88
C ARG A 124 -7.06 17.62 -11.47
N THR A 125 -7.40 17.01 -10.33
CA THR A 125 -8.66 17.31 -9.66
C THR A 125 -8.65 18.77 -9.18
N ALA A 126 -9.84 19.37 -9.05
CA ALA A 126 -9.98 20.70 -8.45
C ALA A 126 -9.47 20.72 -7.00
N ASP A 127 -9.55 19.58 -6.31
CA ASP A 127 -9.04 19.44 -4.96
C ASP A 127 -7.52 19.25 -4.96
N PRO A 128 -6.79 20.00 -4.12
CA PRO A 128 -5.34 19.85 -4.00
C PRO A 128 -5.00 18.48 -3.46
N TRP A 129 -4.12 17.76 -4.16
CA TRP A 129 -3.54 16.55 -3.62
C TRP A 129 -2.71 16.86 -2.38
N ILE A 130 -3.06 16.22 -1.26
CA ILE A 130 -2.33 16.35 0.02
C ILE A 130 -1.79 14.96 0.39
N PRO A 131 -0.47 14.80 0.59
CA PRO A 131 0.10 13.58 1.13
C PRO A 131 -0.37 13.33 2.57
N ALA A 132 -0.55 12.06 2.94
CA ALA A 132 -0.92 11.67 4.31
C ALA A 132 0.05 12.24 5.36
N THR A 133 1.35 12.23 5.07
CA THR A 133 2.39 12.80 5.95
C THR A 133 2.20 14.28 6.20
N GLN A 134 1.86 15.05 5.15
CA GLN A 134 1.56 16.47 5.30
C GLN A 134 0.27 16.68 6.11
N ALA A 135 -0.81 15.97 5.77
CA ALA A 135 -2.09 16.09 6.49
C ALA A 135 -1.95 15.73 7.98
N ASN A 136 -1.10 14.74 8.31
CA ASN A 136 -0.82 14.34 9.69
C ASN A 136 0.09 15.34 10.43
N GLY A 137 0.88 16.14 9.73
CA GLY A 137 1.77 17.14 10.32
C GLY A 137 1.11 18.47 10.66
N GLU A 138 -0.18 18.65 10.34
CA GLU A 138 -0.93 19.88 10.63
C GLU A 138 -1.69 19.79 11.96
N ASP A 139 -1.62 20.88 12.75
CA ASP A 139 -2.28 20.99 14.06
C ASP A 139 -3.81 21.05 14.00
N PHE A 140 -4.38 21.23 12.80
CA PHE A 140 -5.82 21.29 12.57
C PHE A 140 -6.22 20.31 11.47
N ILE A 141 -7.51 19.99 11.43
CA ILE A 141 -8.10 19.18 10.37
C ILE A 141 -8.58 20.12 9.25
N LYS A 142 -8.09 19.93 8.02
CA LYS A 142 -8.53 20.77 6.90
C LYS A 142 -10.05 20.65 6.68
N PRO A 143 -10.74 21.74 6.28
CA PRO A 143 -12.18 21.71 6.02
C PRO A 143 -12.63 20.60 5.05
N ALA A 144 -11.80 20.25 4.07
CA ALA A 144 -12.06 19.17 3.13
C ALA A 144 -12.20 17.78 3.78
N PHE A 145 -11.79 17.61 5.04
CA PHE A 145 -11.92 16.37 5.82
C PHE A 145 -13.03 16.42 6.88
N ILE A 146 -13.78 17.53 6.98
CA ILE A 146 -14.85 17.71 7.97
C ILE A 146 -16.20 17.67 7.26
N SER A 147 -17.10 16.77 7.66
CA SER A 147 -18.41 16.62 6.98
C SER A 147 -19.35 17.80 7.23
N GLY A 148 -19.29 18.39 8.43
CA GLY A 148 -20.27 19.38 8.91
C GLY A 148 -21.65 18.78 9.24
N ASP A 149 -21.86 17.48 9.01
CA ASP A 149 -23.13 16.78 9.22
C ASP A 149 -22.86 15.45 9.94
N LEU A 150 -23.45 15.28 11.12
CA LEU A 150 -23.27 14.09 11.96
C LEU A 150 -23.75 12.78 11.29
N ARG A 151 -24.53 12.88 10.21
CA ARG A 151 -25.05 11.74 9.45
C ARG A 151 -24.19 11.37 8.25
N LYS A 152 -23.32 12.27 7.79
CA LYS A 152 -22.52 12.08 6.56
C LYS A 152 -21.07 11.79 6.86
N THR A 153 -20.49 10.95 6.01
CA THR A 153 -19.05 10.68 5.99
C THR A 153 -18.39 11.54 4.91
N VAL A 154 -17.22 12.08 5.20
CA VAL A 154 -16.39 12.65 4.15
C VAL A 154 -15.71 11.52 3.41
N ASP A 155 -15.84 11.52 2.09
CA ASP A 155 -15.10 10.63 1.22
C ASP A 155 -14.06 11.45 0.45
N HIS A 156 -12.79 11.32 0.83
CA HIS A 156 -11.69 12.00 0.17
C HIS A 156 -11.05 11.06 -0.87
N PRO A 157 -10.68 11.53 -2.08
CA PRO A 157 -10.33 10.64 -3.19
C PRO A 157 -9.18 9.65 -2.88
N HIS A 158 -8.15 10.09 -2.16
CA HIS A 158 -6.94 9.27 -1.93
C HIS A 158 -6.57 9.05 -0.46
N LEU A 159 -7.24 9.72 0.47
CA LEU A 159 -7.00 9.56 1.91
C LEU A 159 -8.26 9.02 2.57
N PHE A 160 -8.07 8.20 3.60
CA PHE A 160 -9.14 7.93 4.56
C PHE A 160 -8.67 8.35 5.95
N THR A 161 -9.63 8.68 6.79
CA THR A 161 -9.38 9.09 8.17
C THR A 161 -9.56 7.88 9.08
N SER A 162 -8.62 7.72 10.02
CA SER A 162 -8.68 6.73 11.08
C SER A 162 -8.51 7.41 12.42
N CYS A 163 -9.21 6.91 13.41
CA CYS A 163 -9.23 7.45 14.76
C CYS A 163 -8.73 6.38 15.72
N GLN A 164 -7.93 6.77 16.69
CA GLN A 164 -7.56 5.87 17.77
C GLN A 164 -8.78 5.45 18.59
N TYR A 165 -9.06 4.16 18.67
CA TYR A 165 -10.26 3.66 19.29
C TYR A 165 -10.06 2.25 19.81
N TRP A 166 -10.70 1.98 20.95
CA TRP A 166 -10.89 0.67 21.51
C TRP A 166 -12.29 0.59 22.10
N THR A 167 -12.87 -0.61 22.07
CA THR A 167 -14.15 -0.85 22.71
C THR A 167 -14.00 -0.72 24.23
N THR A 168 -14.99 -0.12 24.86
CA THR A 168 -15.14 0.03 26.29
C THR A 168 -16.40 -0.72 26.75
N SER A 169 -16.76 -0.62 28.03
CA SER A 169 -18.04 -1.12 28.52
C SER A 169 -19.23 -0.31 27.99
N TRP A 170 -19.02 0.91 27.51
CA TRP A 170 -20.07 1.79 27.02
C TRP A 170 -20.77 1.27 25.77
N GLU A 171 -20.07 0.50 24.94
CA GLU A 171 -20.64 -0.14 23.76
C GLU A 171 -21.71 -1.19 24.12
N GLY A 172 -21.77 -1.65 25.38
CA GLY A 172 -22.83 -2.49 25.92
C GLY A 172 -24.04 -1.72 26.48
N HIS A 173 -24.07 -0.39 26.34
CA HIS A 173 -25.18 0.43 26.83
C HIS A 173 -26.47 0.11 26.08
N GLU A 174 -27.62 0.18 26.78
CA GLU A 174 -28.94 -0.21 26.25
C GLU A 174 -29.30 0.53 24.96
N VAL A 175 -28.79 1.75 24.79
CA VAL A 175 -28.99 2.58 23.60
C VAL A 175 -28.52 1.92 22.30
N PHE A 176 -27.56 0.97 22.37
CA PHE A 176 -27.10 0.19 21.23
C PHE A 176 -27.66 -1.22 21.16
N ALA A 177 -28.49 -1.63 22.13
CA ALA A 177 -29.03 -2.98 22.19
C ALA A 177 -30.15 -3.21 21.16
N LYS A 178 -30.78 -2.14 20.67
CA LYS A 178 -31.90 -2.21 19.72
C LYS A 178 -31.70 -1.24 18.56
N PRO A 179 -32.15 -1.58 17.34
CA PRO A 179 -32.09 -0.68 16.20
C PRO A 179 -32.99 0.55 16.41
N ASN A 180 -32.59 1.68 15.86
CA ASN A 180 -33.38 2.91 15.81
C ASN A 180 -33.40 3.42 14.36
N PRO A 181 -34.37 3.01 13.52
CA PRO A 181 -34.35 3.33 12.09
C PRO A 181 -34.49 4.84 11.79
N THR A 182 -35.00 5.64 12.73
CA THR A 182 -35.23 7.08 12.57
C THR A 182 -34.12 7.93 13.21
N TRP A 183 -32.98 7.34 13.61
CA TRP A 183 -31.90 8.12 14.21
C TRP A 183 -31.42 9.27 13.32
N HIS A 184 -31.50 9.10 11.99
CA HIS A 184 -31.16 10.12 11.01
C HIS A 184 -32.05 11.37 11.08
N GLU A 185 -33.26 11.26 11.62
CA GLU A 185 -34.25 12.34 11.75
C GLU A 185 -34.10 13.12 13.05
N LEU A 186 -33.33 12.59 14.02
CA LEU A 186 -33.06 13.27 15.28
C LEU A 186 -32.36 14.60 15.05
N SER A 187 -32.57 15.58 15.94
CA SER A 187 -31.76 16.80 15.92
C SER A 187 -30.31 16.47 16.25
N ASP A 188 -29.36 17.34 15.86
CA ASP A 188 -27.95 17.14 16.22
C ASP A 188 -27.73 17.06 17.73
N LYS A 189 -28.53 17.83 18.50
CA LYS A 189 -28.50 17.78 19.95
C LYS A 189 -28.93 16.39 20.46
N ASP A 190 -30.10 15.91 20.02
CA ASP A 190 -30.62 14.62 20.48
C ASP A 190 -29.71 13.46 20.05
N LEU A 191 -29.11 13.54 18.86
CA LEU A 191 -28.14 12.56 18.38
C LEU A 191 -26.90 12.51 19.28
N LEU A 192 -26.36 13.67 19.65
CA LEU A 192 -25.19 13.78 20.51
C LEU A 192 -25.48 13.46 21.99
N ASP A 193 -26.70 13.67 22.45
CA ASP A 193 -27.12 13.32 23.80
C ASP A 193 -27.37 11.81 23.90
N MET A 194 -27.85 11.18 22.84
CA MET A 194 -28.17 9.75 22.81
C MET A 194 -26.97 8.86 22.46
N TYR A 195 -26.17 9.23 21.46
CA TYR A 195 -25.16 8.35 20.85
C TYR A 195 -23.72 8.81 20.97
N ALA A 196 -23.45 9.94 21.63
CA ALA A 196 -22.09 10.45 21.79
C ALA A 196 -21.54 10.28 23.21
N ASP A 197 -20.29 9.81 23.27
CA ASP A 197 -19.51 9.69 24.50
C ASP A 197 -18.28 10.63 24.48
N ARG A 198 -17.48 10.62 25.54
CA ARG A 198 -16.25 11.40 25.66
C ARG A 198 -15.11 10.78 24.87
N GLY A 199 -14.60 11.52 23.90
CA GLY A 199 -13.46 11.19 23.06
C GLY A 199 -12.09 11.40 23.72
N LYS A 200 -12.02 12.18 24.80
CA LYS A 200 -10.76 12.55 25.46
C LYS A 200 -9.98 11.33 26.01
N GLU A 201 -10.68 10.25 26.31
CA GLU A 201 -10.06 9.01 26.82
C GLU A 201 -9.23 8.28 25.76
N TYR A 202 -9.43 8.62 24.48
CA TYR A 202 -8.71 8.06 23.35
C TYR A 202 -7.48 8.88 22.96
N ASP A 203 -7.04 9.82 23.79
CA ASP A 203 -5.81 10.59 23.55
C ASP A 203 -4.59 9.69 23.52
N GLY A 204 -3.81 9.79 22.45
CA GLY A 204 -2.65 8.95 22.25
C GLY A 204 -1.81 9.38 21.06
N SER A 205 -0.52 9.04 21.12
CA SER A 205 0.43 9.30 20.03
C SER A 205 0.51 8.08 19.13
N TYR A 206 0.54 8.29 17.82
CA TYR A 206 0.76 7.25 16.81
C TYR A 206 1.92 6.29 17.15
N LEU A 207 2.97 6.80 17.80
CA LEU A 207 4.17 6.02 18.18
C LEU A 207 3.96 5.09 19.39
N GLN A 208 2.87 5.25 20.14
CA GLN A 208 2.66 4.59 21.44
C GLN A 208 1.61 3.48 21.40
N HIS A 209 0.99 3.21 20.26
CA HIS A 209 -0.12 2.26 20.16
C HIS A 209 0.15 1.15 19.14
N GLY A 210 -0.35 -0.05 19.44
CA GLY A 210 -0.23 -1.20 18.55
C GLY A 210 -1.06 -1.04 17.28
N ASP A 211 -0.70 -1.79 16.23
CA ASP A 211 -1.21 -1.72 14.86
C ASP A 211 -2.74 -1.77 14.69
N ARG A 212 -3.48 -2.16 15.74
CA ARG A 212 -4.96 -2.35 15.71
C ARG A 212 -5.76 -1.27 16.42
N ALA A 213 -5.11 -0.27 17.00
CA ALA A 213 -5.79 0.79 17.74
C ALA A 213 -6.49 1.80 16.83
N HIS A 214 -6.29 1.78 15.51
CA HIS A 214 -6.83 2.77 14.58
C HIS A 214 -8.05 2.21 13.82
N TRP A 215 -9.22 2.77 14.09
CA TRP A 215 -10.47 2.39 13.42
C TRP A 215 -10.86 3.46 12.40
N PRO A 216 -11.41 3.08 11.23
CA PRO A 216 -11.88 4.06 10.26
C PRO A 216 -12.89 5.01 10.93
N CYS A 217 -12.77 6.31 10.65
CA CYS A 217 -13.66 7.31 11.25
C CYS A 217 -13.94 8.46 10.29
N SER A 218 -14.94 9.26 10.63
CA SER A 218 -15.22 10.54 9.98
C SER A 218 -15.10 11.67 10.99
N VAL A 219 -14.41 12.75 10.63
CA VAL A 219 -14.44 14.00 11.39
C VAL A 219 -15.70 14.75 10.98
N LEU A 220 -16.58 15.01 11.94
CA LEU A 220 -17.90 15.58 11.67
C LEU A 220 -17.91 17.08 11.90
N LYS A 221 -17.24 17.53 12.96
CA LYS A 221 -17.22 18.92 13.37
C LYS A 221 -15.99 19.23 14.22
N GLU A 222 -15.44 20.42 14.05
CA GLU A 222 -14.49 21.03 14.98
C GLU A 222 -15.25 21.80 16.08
N ASN A 223 -14.85 21.60 17.33
CA ASN A 223 -15.39 22.26 18.50
C ASN A 223 -14.59 23.54 18.80
N LYS A 224 -15.18 24.45 19.59
CA LYS A 224 -14.56 25.75 19.91
C LYS A 224 -13.23 25.66 20.67
N ASP A 225 -12.98 24.54 21.33
CA ASP A 225 -11.77 24.26 22.10
C ASP A 225 -10.67 23.55 21.27
N GLY A 226 -10.86 23.43 19.95
CA GLY A 226 -9.92 22.76 19.05
C GLY A 226 -10.02 21.22 19.07
N THR A 227 -10.94 20.66 19.85
CA THR A 227 -11.27 19.23 19.79
C THR A 227 -12.28 18.95 18.68
N TYR A 228 -12.56 17.68 18.43
CA TYR A 228 -13.44 17.27 17.35
C TYR A 228 -14.62 16.43 17.83
N THR A 229 -15.67 16.43 17.05
CA THR A 229 -16.70 15.39 17.07
C THR A 229 -16.44 14.44 15.93
N VAL A 230 -16.26 13.15 16.25
CA VAL A 230 -15.98 12.11 15.26
C VAL A 230 -17.03 11.01 15.29
N ARG A 231 -17.21 10.34 14.15
CA ARG A 231 -17.98 9.09 14.04
C ARG A 231 -17.02 7.95 13.80
N ILE A 232 -17.07 6.94 14.65
CA ILE A 232 -16.31 5.70 14.49
C ILE A 232 -17.08 4.74 13.58
N HIS A 233 -16.37 4.11 12.65
CA HIS A 233 -16.89 3.04 11.79
C HIS A 233 -16.30 1.70 12.20
N GLN A 234 -17.06 0.62 11.99
CA GLN A 234 -16.63 -0.72 12.40
C GLN A 234 -15.34 -1.11 11.70
N SER A 235 -14.35 -1.56 12.49
CA SER A 235 -13.13 -2.15 11.96
C SER A 235 -13.40 -3.59 11.52
N GLY A 236 -12.91 -3.96 10.33
CA GLY A 236 -13.05 -5.32 9.78
C GLY A 236 -12.26 -6.39 10.53
N TRP A 237 -11.42 -6.01 11.50
CA TRP A 237 -10.58 -6.91 12.29
C TRP A 237 -11.20 -7.33 13.63
N TYR A 238 -12.33 -6.74 14.00
CA TYR A 238 -12.97 -6.94 15.30
C TYR A 238 -14.36 -7.56 15.12
N THR A 239 -14.83 -8.23 16.17
CA THR A 239 -16.22 -8.67 16.27
C THR A 239 -17.16 -7.49 16.05
N GLU A 240 -18.27 -7.74 15.36
CA GLU A 240 -19.28 -6.72 15.13
C GLU A 240 -19.78 -6.17 16.46
N THR A 241 -19.65 -4.85 16.62
CA THR A 241 -20.14 -4.14 17.80
C THR A 241 -21.67 -4.02 17.76
N PRO A 242 -22.35 -3.89 18.92
CA PRO A 242 -23.81 -3.74 18.95
C PRO A 242 -24.33 -2.58 18.10
N TRP A 243 -23.61 -1.45 18.10
CA TRP A 243 -23.96 -0.29 17.27
C TRP A 243 -23.80 -0.57 15.77
N HIS A 244 -22.81 -1.37 15.36
CA HIS A 244 -22.67 -1.76 13.96
C HIS A 244 -23.80 -2.69 13.52
N VAL A 245 -24.07 -3.74 14.29
CA VAL A 245 -25.15 -4.71 14.04
C VAL A 245 -26.51 -4.00 13.92
N ASN A 246 -26.77 -3.05 14.82
CA ASN A 246 -28.02 -2.30 14.87
C ASN A 246 -28.05 -1.06 13.96
N LYS A 247 -27.02 -0.84 13.14
CA LYS A 247 -26.88 0.28 12.18
C LYS A 247 -27.02 1.67 12.83
N LEU A 248 -26.47 1.82 14.03
CA LEU A 248 -26.47 3.04 14.82
C LEU A 248 -25.13 3.79 14.71
N PRO A 249 -25.11 5.11 14.90
CA PRO A 249 -23.86 5.86 14.90
C PRO A 249 -23.11 5.68 16.22
N ARG A 250 -21.78 5.49 16.15
CA ARG A 250 -20.89 5.62 17.31
C ARG A 250 -20.21 6.99 17.25
N LEU A 251 -20.64 7.91 18.11
CA LEU A 251 -20.12 9.28 18.12
C LEU A 251 -19.21 9.51 19.34
N LEU A 252 -18.19 10.34 19.17
CA LEU A 252 -17.32 10.79 20.25
C LEU A 252 -17.17 12.31 20.17
N LYS A 253 -17.44 13.01 21.28
CA LYS A 253 -17.24 14.46 21.46
C LYS A 253 -15.92 14.73 22.18
N ASN A 254 -15.38 15.94 22.05
CA ASN A 254 -14.11 16.30 22.71
C ASN A 254 -12.97 15.35 22.33
N TYR A 255 -12.97 14.89 21.08
CA TYR A 255 -12.00 13.95 20.56
C TYR A 255 -10.72 14.71 20.15
N PRO A 256 -9.54 14.31 20.64
CA PRO A 256 -8.33 15.10 20.46
C PRO A 256 -7.78 14.99 19.03
N ARG A 257 -7.15 16.07 18.53
CA ARG A 257 -6.50 16.10 17.22
C ARG A 257 -5.43 15.01 17.07
N SER A 258 -4.65 14.79 18.12
CA SER A 258 -3.55 13.82 18.21
C SER A 258 -3.97 12.41 17.84
N SER A 259 -5.23 12.06 18.08
CA SER A 259 -5.78 10.72 17.84
C SER A 259 -6.46 10.55 16.48
N ILE A 260 -6.40 11.57 15.60
CA ILE A 260 -6.96 11.54 14.24
C ILE A 260 -5.81 11.47 13.25
N HIS A 261 -5.80 10.44 12.41
CA HIS A 261 -4.74 10.19 11.44
C HIS A 261 -5.29 9.92 10.04
N TYR A 262 -4.53 10.34 9.05
CA TYR A 262 -4.78 10.11 7.64
C TYR A 262 -3.87 9.03 7.10
N PHE A 263 -4.46 8.18 6.26
CA PHE A 263 -3.76 7.10 5.59
C PHE A 263 -4.11 7.16 4.11
N VAL A 264 -3.15 6.78 3.28
CA VAL A 264 -3.43 6.56 1.85
C VAL A 264 -4.42 5.42 1.73
N LYS A 265 -5.52 5.65 1.02
CA LYS A 265 -6.49 4.59 0.74
C LYS A 265 -5.77 3.41 0.07
N PRO A 266 -6.09 2.17 0.46
CA PRO A 266 -5.57 1.00 -0.24
C PRO A 266 -5.78 1.14 -1.74
N TYR A 267 -4.76 0.84 -2.53
CA TYR A 267 -4.79 0.93 -4.01
C TYR A 267 -4.93 2.33 -4.60
N HIS A 268 -4.71 3.41 -3.82
CA HIS A 268 -4.77 4.80 -4.31
C HIS A 268 -3.40 5.51 -4.34
N GLY A 269 -2.31 4.79 -4.06
CA GLY A 269 -0.95 5.31 -4.24
C GLY A 269 -0.55 5.40 -5.72
N ASP A 270 0.51 6.17 -6.01
CA ASP A 270 1.00 6.38 -7.38
C ASP A 270 1.38 5.06 -8.08
N ASN A 271 1.87 4.10 -7.32
CA ASN A 271 2.18 2.74 -7.77
C ASN A 271 0.94 1.95 -8.28
N HIS A 272 -0.27 2.45 -8.03
CA HIS A 272 -1.53 1.89 -8.51
C HIS A 272 -2.16 2.69 -9.66
N LEU A 273 -1.53 3.78 -10.10
CA LEU A 273 -2.00 4.51 -11.29
C LEU A 273 -1.94 3.60 -12.50
N ARG A 274 -2.98 3.62 -13.34
CA ARG A 274 -3.00 2.82 -14.59
C ARG A 274 -1.80 3.13 -15.48
N SER A 275 -1.38 4.39 -15.51
CA SER A 275 -0.22 4.85 -16.28
C SER A 275 1.12 4.65 -15.58
N ALA A 276 1.19 4.17 -14.33
CA ALA A 276 2.47 3.96 -13.66
C ALA A 276 3.33 2.94 -14.40
N PHE A 277 4.63 3.20 -14.46
CA PHE A 277 5.58 2.31 -15.11
C PHE A 277 5.65 0.97 -14.41
N ARG A 278 5.49 -0.10 -15.19
CA ARG A 278 5.54 -1.49 -14.72
C ARG A 278 6.27 -2.33 -15.75
N HIS A 279 7.41 -2.87 -15.35
CA HIS A 279 8.16 -3.79 -16.18
C HIS A 279 8.95 -4.74 -15.27
N PRO A 280 8.94 -6.06 -15.52
CA PRO A 280 9.80 -6.97 -14.78
C PRO A 280 11.27 -6.63 -15.03
N ILE A 281 12.11 -6.95 -14.06
CA ILE A 281 13.57 -6.95 -14.22
C ILE A 281 13.92 -8.13 -15.14
N GLY A 282 14.70 -7.89 -16.17
CA GLY A 282 15.11 -8.92 -17.13
C GLY A 282 15.98 -10.01 -16.48
N ILE A 283 15.60 -11.27 -16.65
CA ILE A 283 16.48 -12.41 -16.37
C ILE A 283 17.44 -12.53 -17.56
N SER A 284 18.76 -12.53 -17.32
CA SER A 284 19.73 -12.71 -18.41
C SER A 284 19.52 -14.03 -19.16
N ASP A 285 19.68 -13.98 -20.49
CA ASP A 285 19.63 -15.13 -21.39
C ASP A 285 20.60 -16.25 -20.97
N GLU A 286 21.69 -15.88 -20.28
CA GLU A 286 22.74 -16.80 -19.78
C GLU A 286 22.29 -17.64 -18.58
N ILE A 287 21.38 -17.12 -17.76
CA ILE A 287 20.93 -17.81 -16.54
C ILE A 287 19.56 -18.44 -16.71
N LEU A 288 18.74 -18.06 -17.70
CA LEU A 288 17.42 -18.66 -17.89
C LEU A 288 17.54 -20.11 -18.42
N PRO A 289 17.05 -21.14 -17.69
CA PRO A 289 17.06 -22.52 -18.18
C PRO A 289 16.32 -22.67 -19.51
N ASN A 290 16.92 -23.38 -20.47
CA ASN A 290 16.38 -23.51 -21.82
C ASN A 290 14.98 -24.14 -21.85
N GLN A 291 14.69 -25.10 -20.97
CA GLN A 291 13.38 -25.74 -20.86
C GLN A 291 12.28 -24.80 -20.34
N TRP A 292 12.63 -23.60 -19.87
CA TRP A 292 11.67 -22.56 -19.52
C TRP A 292 11.42 -21.57 -20.66
N LYS A 293 12.22 -21.61 -21.73
CA LYS A 293 12.06 -20.78 -22.93
C LYS A 293 10.97 -21.36 -23.85
N THR A 294 9.72 -21.28 -23.41
CA THR A 294 8.56 -21.87 -24.11
C THR A 294 7.79 -20.90 -25.00
N LEU A 295 8.10 -19.60 -24.95
CA LEU A 295 7.48 -18.58 -25.79
C LEU A 295 8.42 -18.19 -26.93
N SER A 296 7.85 -17.87 -28.10
CA SER A 296 8.61 -17.25 -29.18
C SER A 296 8.96 -15.80 -28.81
N LYS A 297 10.22 -15.36 -29.00
CA LYS A 297 10.57 -13.93 -28.95
C LYS A 297 9.61 -13.17 -29.86
N SER A 298 8.85 -12.24 -29.29
CA SER A 298 8.03 -11.32 -30.07
C SER A 298 8.98 -10.52 -30.96
N SER A 299 8.77 -10.56 -32.27
CA SER A 299 9.59 -9.84 -33.25
C SER A 299 9.34 -8.35 -33.20
#